data_AF-Q936I3-F1
#
_entry.id   AF-Q936I3-F1
#
_cell.length_a   1.000
_cell.length_b   1.000
_cell.length_c   1.000
_cell.angle_alpha   90.00
_cell.angle_beta   90.00
_cell.angle_gamma   90.00
#
_symmetry.space_group_name_H-M   'P 1'
#
loop_
_entity.id
_entity.type
_entity.pdbx_description
1 polymer ?
#
loop_
_entity_poly.entity_id
_entity_poly.type
_entity_poly.pdbx_seq_one_letter_code
_entity_poly.pdbx_strand_id
1 'polypeptide(L)'
;MLERAKNDEHSDKIEKLFERLEQALSGTNRLYTQLSLIGTRTHRITTKNFNLQGLPKAVQHTILPSKFKKVYTIDFNSFEPSVVAYMTQDSKLIDFLNQKDGLYDALLSELGLSDELRVFVKRAFIGSFLFGGNFHSPKFKLKHYVSEVQWLDAVSQFTKVIELKKQIEEHKTMPMPYGIEHDMSAF
;
A
#
# COMPACT_ATOMS: atom_id res chain seq x y z
N MET A 1 -23.12 1.61 18.56
CA MET A 1 -21.91 1.62 17.70
C MET A 1 -22.11 0.84 16.40
N LEU A 2 -22.82 -0.30 16.41
CA LEU A 2 -23.19 -1.08 15.20
C LEU A 2 -23.99 -0.29 14.16
N GLU A 3 -24.95 0.53 14.59
CA GLU A 3 -25.77 1.37 13.71
C GLU A 3 -24.97 2.39 12.89
N ARG A 4 -23.84 2.90 13.41
CA ARG A 4 -23.02 3.91 12.71
C ARG A 4 -22.16 3.33 11.58
N ALA A 5 -21.99 2.01 11.54
CA ALA A 5 -21.24 1.33 10.47
C ALA A 5 -22.12 0.93 9.27
N LYS A 6 -23.44 1.14 9.37
CA LYS A 6 -24.46 0.71 8.38
C LYS A 6 -24.85 1.80 7.37
N ASN A 7 -23.94 2.72 7.01
CA ASN A 7 -24.22 3.66 5.91
C ASN A 7 -23.77 3.06 4.56
N ASP A 8 -24.79 2.77 3.74
CA ASP A 8 -24.91 2.59 2.29
C ASP A 8 -23.83 1.85 1.47
N GLU A 9 -24.33 1.02 0.56
CA GLU A 9 -23.65 0.14 -0.42
C GLU A 9 -22.79 -1.01 0.13
N HIS A 10 -22.35 -0.97 1.39
CA HIS A 10 -21.45 -1.99 1.97
C HIS A 10 -21.98 -2.69 3.24
N SER A 11 -23.18 -2.32 3.72
CA SER A 11 -23.79 -2.91 4.94
C SER A 11 -23.87 -4.44 4.86
N ASP A 12 -24.42 -4.99 3.79
CA ASP A 12 -24.59 -6.45 3.62
C ASP A 12 -23.25 -7.20 3.61
N LYS A 13 -22.18 -6.58 3.09
CA LYS A 13 -20.83 -7.17 3.10
C LYS A 13 -20.24 -7.16 4.50
N ILE A 14 -20.49 -6.10 5.26
CA ILE A 14 -20.06 -5.97 6.65
C ILE A 14 -20.82 -6.96 7.54
N GLU A 15 -22.13 -7.10 7.34
CA GLU A 15 -22.97 -8.04 8.10
C GLU A 15 -22.54 -9.49 7.86
N LYS A 16 -22.41 -9.92 6.60
CA LYS A 16 -21.87 -11.24 6.25
C LYS A 16 -20.46 -11.47 6.81
N LEU A 17 -19.67 -10.41 6.93
CA LEU A 17 -18.35 -10.51 7.54
C LEU A 17 -18.43 -10.73 9.05
N PHE A 18 -19.35 -10.06 9.75
CA PHE A 18 -19.60 -10.28 11.17
C PHE A 18 -20.12 -11.69 11.45
N GLU A 19 -21.09 -12.20 10.68
CA GLU A 19 -21.57 -13.57 10.82
C GLU A 19 -20.43 -14.58 10.69
N ARG A 20 -19.58 -14.43 9.67
CA ARG A 20 -18.41 -15.28 9.46
C ARG A 20 -17.38 -15.12 10.58
N LEU A 21 -17.25 -13.91 11.14
CA LEU A 21 -16.33 -13.65 12.24
C LEU A 21 -16.83 -14.36 13.50
N GLU A 22 -18.10 -14.24 13.85
CA GLU A 22 -18.72 -14.94 14.99
C GLU A 22 -18.53 -16.46 14.90
N GLN A 23 -18.72 -17.05 13.71
CA GLN A 23 -18.47 -18.47 13.47
C GLN A 23 -17.00 -18.87 13.61
N ALA A 24 -16.07 -17.95 13.36
CA ALA A 24 -14.63 -18.22 13.42
C ALA A 24 -14.02 -18.00 14.82
N LEU A 25 -14.78 -17.40 15.75
CA LEU A 25 -14.31 -17.16 17.10
C LEU A 25 -14.37 -18.44 17.92
N SER A 26 -13.33 -18.68 18.73
CA SER A 26 -13.37 -19.73 19.75
C SER A 26 -14.35 -19.38 20.86
N GLY A 27 -14.69 -20.36 21.71
CA GLY A 27 -15.52 -20.14 22.91
C GLY A 27 -14.95 -19.15 23.94
N THR A 28 -13.73 -18.64 23.73
CA THR A 28 -13.12 -17.56 24.53
C THR A 28 -13.12 -16.20 23.83
N ASN A 29 -13.91 -16.06 22.76
CA ASN A 29 -13.99 -14.87 21.92
C ASN A 29 -12.62 -14.46 21.31
N ARG A 30 -11.81 -15.46 20.97
CA ARG A 30 -10.51 -15.30 20.31
C ARG A 30 -10.55 -15.87 18.91
N LEU A 31 -10.04 -15.11 17.95
CA LEU A 31 -9.83 -15.56 16.58
C LEU A 31 -8.42 -16.15 16.44
N TYR A 32 -8.35 -17.43 16.09
CA TYR A 32 -7.08 -18.11 15.81
C TYR A 32 -6.93 -18.28 14.29
N THR A 33 -6.16 -17.39 13.68
CA THR A 33 -5.81 -17.49 12.26
C THR A 33 -4.51 -18.28 12.08
N GLN A 34 -4.32 -18.87 10.90
CA GLN A 34 -3.07 -19.49 10.49
C GLN A 34 -2.28 -18.55 9.59
N LEU A 35 -0.96 -18.45 9.81
CA LEU A 35 -0.07 -17.69 8.94
C LEU A 35 0.56 -18.60 7.89
N SER A 36 0.43 -18.25 6.62
CA SER A 36 1.24 -18.81 5.53
C SER A 36 2.44 -17.91 5.33
N LEU A 37 3.63 -18.37 5.73
CA LEU A 37 4.86 -17.56 5.71
C LEU A 37 5.34 -17.24 4.30
N ILE A 38 5.22 -18.22 3.40
CA ILE A 38 5.42 -18.04 1.96
C ILE A 38 4.03 -18.10 1.34
N GLY A 39 3.50 -16.93 1.00
CA GLY A 39 2.15 -16.78 0.47
C GLY A 39 2.11 -16.75 -1.05
N THR A 40 1.61 -15.64 -1.58
CA THR A 40 1.38 -15.42 -3.01
C THR A 40 2.69 -15.26 -3.80
N ARG A 41 2.59 -14.94 -5.09
CA ARG A 41 3.74 -14.63 -5.97
C ARG A 41 4.74 -13.63 -5.39
N THR A 42 4.30 -12.67 -4.56
CA THR A 42 5.19 -11.66 -3.95
C THR A 42 5.81 -12.13 -2.62
N HIS A 43 5.60 -13.39 -2.24
CA HIS A 43 6.02 -13.98 -0.96
C HIS A 43 5.52 -13.24 0.29
N ARG A 44 4.51 -12.37 0.16
CA ARG A 44 3.86 -11.75 1.32
C ARG A 44 3.25 -12.85 2.19
N ILE A 45 3.43 -12.71 3.52
CA ILE A 45 2.71 -13.53 4.50
C ILE A 45 1.22 -13.38 4.19
N THR A 46 0.46 -14.47 4.26
CA THR A 46 -1.01 -14.44 4.13
C THR A 46 -1.67 -15.14 5.33
N THR A 47 -2.94 -14.83 5.57
CA THR A 47 -3.72 -15.43 6.66
C THR A 47 -4.73 -16.42 6.11
N LYS A 48 -4.79 -17.62 6.71
CA LYS A 48 -5.75 -18.70 6.44
C LYS A 48 -6.63 -18.92 7.67
N ASN A 49 -7.77 -19.58 7.51
CA ASN A 49 -8.78 -19.73 8.57
C ASN A 49 -9.19 -18.35 9.12
N PHE A 50 -9.79 -17.56 8.22
CA PHE A 50 -10.14 -16.14 8.32
C PHE A 50 -9.07 -15.17 7.80
N ASN A 51 -9.45 -14.28 6.87
CA ASN A 51 -8.55 -13.33 6.22
C ASN A 51 -8.48 -12.02 7.04
N LEU A 52 -7.40 -11.82 7.80
CA LEU A 52 -7.20 -10.61 8.57
C LEU A 52 -6.75 -9.41 7.72
N GLN A 53 -6.05 -9.66 6.61
CA GLN A 53 -5.49 -8.59 5.77
C GLN A 53 -6.55 -7.80 5.03
N GLY A 54 -7.66 -8.46 4.70
CA GLY A 54 -8.82 -7.87 4.03
C GLY A 54 -9.87 -7.29 4.97
N LEU A 55 -9.63 -7.26 6.28
CA LEU A 55 -10.62 -6.76 7.23
C LEU A 55 -10.89 -5.26 7.01
N PRO A 56 -12.15 -4.81 6.92
CA PRO A 56 -12.49 -3.40 6.95
C PRO A 56 -12.00 -2.74 8.22
N LYS A 57 -11.54 -1.49 8.15
CA LYS A 57 -11.05 -0.72 9.31
C LYS A 57 -12.05 -0.71 10.48
N ALA A 58 -13.35 -0.57 10.17
CA ALA A 58 -14.40 -0.60 11.19
C ALA A 58 -14.40 -1.90 12.02
N VAL A 59 -14.10 -3.04 11.39
CA VAL A 59 -13.99 -4.33 12.08
C VAL A 59 -12.64 -4.46 12.79
N GLN A 60 -11.56 -3.96 12.20
CA GLN A 60 -10.25 -3.97 12.87
C GLN A 60 -10.28 -3.23 14.22
N HIS A 61 -11.06 -2.15 14.33
CA HIS A 61 -11.22 -1.39 15.57
C HIS A 61 -11.96 -2.13 16.69
N THR A 62 -12.61 -3.27 16.41
CA THR A 62 -13.26 -4.10 17.44
C THR A 62 -12.32 -5.16 18.02
N ILE A 63 -11.12 -5.33 17.45
CA ILE A 63 -10.11 -6.26 17.95
C ILE A 63 -9.42 -5.62 19.16
N LEU A 64 -9.67 -6.18 20.34
CA LEU A 64 -9.16 -5.65 21.60
C LEU A 64 -8.09 -6.56 22.21
N PRO A 65 -7.11 -5.98 22.93
CA PRO A 65 -6.18 -6.77 23.73
C PRO A 65 -6.92 -7.56 24.81
N SER A 66 -6.33 -8.68 25.23
CA SER A 66 -6.78 -9.36 26.45
C SER A 66 -6.68 -8.43 27.66
N LYS A 67 -7.51 -8.68 28.67
CA LYS A 67 -7.52 -7.89 29.92
C LYS A 67 -6.08 -7.73 30.47
N PHE A 68 -5.73 -6.51 30.84
CA PHE A 68 -4.40 -6.12 31.35
C PHE A 68 -3.22 -6.27 30.37
N LYS A 69 -3.48 -6.44 29.07
CA LYS A 69 -2.45 -6.42 28.02
C LYS A 69 -2.52 -5.13 27.21
N LYS A 70 -1.38 -4.73 26.64
CA LYS A 70 -1.25 -3.63 25.69
C LYS A 70 -0.86 -4.19 24.33
N VAL A 71 -1.34 -3.57 23.26
CA VAL A 71 -0.96 -3.89 21.87
C VAL A 71 -0.27 -2.66 21.30
N TYR A 72 0.86 -2.90 20.64
CA TYR A 72 1.63 -1.90 19.92
C TYR A 72 1.60 -2.29 18.44
N THR A 73 1.22 -1.34 17.59
CA THR A 73 1.20 -1.54 16.13
C THR A 73 2.32 -0.70 15.53
N ILE A 74 3.12 -1.32 14.67
CA ILE A 74 4.18 -0.66 13.92
C ILE A 74 3.81 -0.79 12.45
N ASP A 75 3.84 0.33 11.73
CA ASP A 75 3.62 0.38 10.29
C ASP A 75 4.81 1.09 9.63
N PHE A 76 5.16 0.65 8.41
CA PHE A 76 6.27 1.21 7.67
C PHE A 76 5.78 2.38 6.81
N ASN A 77 6.37 3.55 7.01
CA ASN A 77 6.13 4.69 6.13
C ASN A 77 6.85 4.49 4.80
N SER A 78 6.11 4.70 3.70
CA SER A 78 6.66 4.68 2.33
C SER A 78 7.48 3.43 1.99
N PHE A 79 7.05 2.26 2.46
CA PHE A 79 7.82 1.02 2.35
C PHE A 79 8.23 0.67 0.90
N GLU A 80 7.28 0.62 -0.04
CA GLU A 80 7.61 0.29 -1.43
C GLU A 80 8.61 1.28 -2.06
N PRO A 81 8.41 2.61 -1.96
CA PRO A 81 9.42 3.58 -2.38
C PRO A 81 10.79 3.38 -1.73
N SER A 82 10.85 3.09 -0.44
CA SER A 82 12.12 2.88 0.28
C SER A 82 12.89 1.66 -0.23
N VAL A 83 12.18 0.58 -0.55
CA VAL A 83 12.80 -0.61 -1.16
C VAL A 83 13.34 -0.28 -2.55
N VAL A 84 12.56 0.43 -3.38
CA VAL A 84 13.01 0.86 -4.71
C VAL A 84 14.23 1.77 -4.61
N ALA A 85 14.22 2.74 -3.70
CA ALA A 85 15.35 3.64 -3.46
C ALA A 85 16.63 2.88 -3.07
N TYR A 86 16.49 1.86 -2.22
CA TYR A 86 17.60 0.97 -1.88
C TYR A 86 18.11 0.17 -3.08
N MET A 87 17.21 -0.36 -3.91
CA MET A 87 17.59 -1.14 -5.08
C MET A 87 18.30 -0.31 -6.14
N THR A 88 17.83 0.90 -6.39
CA THR A 88 18.32 1.77 -7.47
C THR A 88 19.43 2.71 -7.03
N GLN A 89 19.55 2.98 -5.72
CA GLN A 89 20.41 4.02 -5.19
C GLN A 89 20.13 5.38 -5.87
N ASP A 90 18.86 5.68 -6.12
CA ASP A 90 18.41 6.95 -6.72
C ASP A 90 18.50 8.07 -5.68
N SER A 91 19.45 8.98 -5.87
CA SER A 91 19.72 10.06 -4.90
C SER A 91 18.51 10.96 -4.70
N LYS A 92 17.75 11.28 -5.76
CA LYS A 92 16.59 12.17 -5.65
C LYS A 92 15.46 11.51 -4.86
N LEU A 93 15.20 10.23 -5.10
CA LEU A 93 14.20 9.51 -4.33
C LEU A 93 14.61 9.38 -2.86
N ILE A 94 15.89 9.10 -2.59
CA ILE A 94 16.44 9.03 -1.22
C ILE A 94 16.32 10.39 -0.52
N ASP A 95 16.66 11.50 -1.20
CA ASP A 95 16.52 12.84 -0.65
C ASP A 95 15.09 13.14 -0.25
N PHE A 96 14.11 12.81 -1.11
CA PHE A 96 12.69 13.01 -0.85
C PHE A 96 12.21 12.15 0.33
N LEU A 97 12.66 10.89 0.42
CA LEU A 97 12.33 10.00 1.53
C LEU A 97 12.89 10.51 2.86
N ASN A 98 14.06 11.14 2.86
CA ASN A 98 14.74 11.65 4.03
C ASN A 98 14.32 13.07 4.45
N GLN A 99 13.47 13.74 3.67
CA GLN A 99 12.88 14.99 4.11
C GLN A 99 12.06 14.77 5.38
N LYS A 100 12.04 15.78 6.27
CA LYS A 100 11.36 15.72 7.57
C LYS A 100 9.90 15.25 7.46
N ASP A 101 9.21 15.75 6.44
CA ASP A 101 7.79 15.45 6.21
C ASP A 101 7.60 14.21 5.30
N GLY A 102 8.67 13.78 4.63
CA GLY A 102 8.76 12.55 3.83
C GLY A 102 8.33 12.71 2.38
N LEU A 103 8.48 11.61 1.62
CA LEU A 103 8.35 11.59 0.15
C LEU A 103 7.09 12.24 -0.40
N TYR A 104 5.92 11.93 0.16
CA TYR A 104 4.65 12.41 -0.43
C TYR A 104 4.42 13.89 -0.16
N ASP A 105 4.93 14.40 0.96
CA ASP A 105 4.84 15.82 1.33
C ASP A 105 5.86 16.64 0.53
N ALA A 106 7.04 16.07 0.28
CA ALA A 106 8.02 16.62 -0.67
C ALA A 106 7.42 16.77 -2.08
N LEU A 107 6.77 15.73 -2.60
CA LEU A 107 6.09 15.76 -3.90
C LEU A 107 4.89 16.72 -3.92
N LEU A 108 4.14 16.82 -2.82
CA LEU A 108 3.06 17.81 -2.71
C LEU A 108 3.61 19.23 -2.85
N SER A 109 4.69 19.53 -2.16
CA SER A 109 5.34 20.84 -2.20
C SER A 109 5.87 21.15 -3.60
N GLU A 110 6.51 20.19 -4.26
CA GLU A 110 7.00 20.34 -5.64
C GLU A 110 5.87 20.59 -6.64
N LEU A 111 4.72 19.94 -6.45
CA LEU A 111 3.53 20.13 -7.30
C LEU A 111 2.71 21.37 -6.93
N GLY A 112 3.08 22.10 -5.87
CA GLY A 112 2.33 23.28 -5.39
C GLY A 112 0.92 22.94 -4.89
N LEU A 113 0.74 21.76 -4.30
CA LEU A 113 -0.56 21.24 -3.86
C LEU A 113 -0.77 21.39 -2.35
N SER A 114 -2.03 21.40 -1.91
CA SER A 114 -2.38 21.42 -0.49
C SER A 114 -2.27 20.03 0.16
N ASP A 115 -2.04 20.02 1.48
CA ASP A 115 -1.87 18.80 2.29
C ASP A 115 -3.04 17.81 2.18
N GLU A 116 -4.26 18.32 1.93
CA GLU A 116 -5.45 17.48 1.76
C GLU A 116 -5.34 16.51 0.57
N LEU A 117 -4.49 16.84 -0.42
CA LEU A 117 -4.28 16.06 -1.64
C LEU A 117 -3.18 15.00 -1.49
N ARG A 118 -2.54 14.89 -0.32
CA ARG A 118 -1.47 13.93 -0.02
C ARG A 118 -1.82 12.50 -0.40
N VAL A 119 -3.05 12.10 -0.10
CA VAL A 119 -3.53 10.74 -0.40
C VAL A 119 -3.59 10.46 -1.90
N PHE A 120 -3.86 11.47 -2.74
CA PHE A 120 -3.88 11.34 -4.19
C PHE A 120 -2.47 11.30 -4.76
N VAL A 121 -1.55 12.12 -4.24
CA VAL A 121 -0.12 12.04 -4.57
C VAL A 121 0.44 10.66 -4.25
N LYS A 122 0.19 10.13 -3.04
CA LYS A 122 0.60 8.77 -2.67
C LYS A 122 0.07 7.71 -3.62
N ARG A 123 -1.22 7.78 -3.98
CA ARG A 123 -1.85 6.81 -4.88
C ARG A 123 -1.28 6.89 -6.30
N ALA A 124 -1.08 8.10 -6.83
CA ALA A 124 -0.48 8.28 -8.15
C ALA A 124 0.99 7.84 -8.16
N PHE A 125 1.76 8.16 -7.11
CA PHE A 125 3.16 7.74 -7.01
C PHE A 125 3.30 6.23 -7.01
N ILE A 126 2.59 5.53 -6.12
CA ILE A 126 2.67 4.06 -6.04
C ILE A 126 2.04 3.43 -7.29
N GLY A 127 0.81 3.82 -7.62
CA GLY A 127 0.01 3.13 -8.62
C GLY A 127 0.38 3.48 -10.04
N SER A 128 0.62 4.75 -10.33
CA SER A 128 0.96 5.21 -11.68
C SER A 128 2.47 5.17 -11.93
N PHE A 129 3.26 5.81 -11.05
CA PHE A 129 4.68 5.89 -11.27
C PHE A 129 5.41 4.58 -10.97
N LEU A 130 5.30 3.98 -9.77
CA LEU A 130 6.05 2.75 -9.47
C LEU A 130 5.52 1.53 -10.24
N PHE A 131 4.20 1.32 -10.26
CA PHE A 131 3.60 0.13 -10.87
C PHE A 131 3.06 0.31 -12.29
N GLY A 132 3.31 1.46 -12.94
CA GLY A 132 2.99 1.67 -14.35
C GLY A 132 1.49 1.82 -14.68
N GLY A 133 0.64 2.06 -13.68
CA GLY A 133 -0.78 2.30 -13.91
C GLY A 133 -1.04 3.60 -14.69
N ASN A 134 -2.10 3.61 -15.49
CA ASN A 134 -2.52 4.81 -16.22
C ASN A 134 -2.85 5.95 -15.24
N PHE A 135 -2.13 7.08 -15.34
CA PHE A 135 -2.31 8.27 -14.51
C PHE A 135 -3.77 8.76 -14.48
N HIS A 136 -4.49 8.61 -15.59
CA HIS A 136 -5.89 9.01 -15.72
C HIS A 136 -6.89 8.09 -15.01
N SER A 137 -6.41 7.01 -14.38
CA SER A 137 -7.24 6.09 -13.63
C SER A 137 -8.08 6.82 -12.58
N PRO A 138 -9.41 6.56 -12.51
CA PRO A 138 -10.28 7.18 -11.51
C PRO A 138 -9.89 6.84 -10.07
N LYS A 139 -9.05 5.81 -9.86
CA LYS A 139 -8.53 5.42 -8.54
C LYS A 139 -7.56 6.44 -7.96
N PHE A 140 -6.78 7.12 -8.80
CA PHE A 140 -5.71 8.02 -8.35
C PHE A 140 -6.21 9.43 -8.05
N LYS A 141 -7.17 9.94 -8.83
CA LYS A 141 -7.83 11.26 -8.67
C LYS A 141 -6.92 12.50 -8.78
N LEU A 142 -5.60 12.32 -8.84
CA LEU A 142 -4.62 13.42 -8.92
C LEU A 142 -4.76 14.26 -10.20
N LYS A 143 -5.23 13.66 -11.30
CA LYS A 143 -5.47 14.33 -12.60
C LYS A 143 -6.42 15.53 -12.56
N HIS A 144 -7.23 15.67 -11.50
CA HIS A 144 -8.13 16.80 -11.33
C HIS A 144 -7.42 18.06 -10.81
N TYR A 145 -6.16 17.93 -10.38
CA TYR A 145 -5.41 19.00 -9.71
C TYR A 145 -4.11 19.34 -10.45
N VAL A 146 -3.49 18.36 -11.12
CA VAL A 146 -2.28 18.56 -11.92
C VAL A 146 -2.43 17.87 -13.27
N SER A 147 -1.81 18.46 -14.29
CA SER A 147 -1.73 17.85 -15.62
C SER A 147 -0.79 16.64 -15.60
N GLU A 148 -0.97 15.73 -16.56
CA GLU A 148 -0.06 14.59 -16.74
C GLU A 148 1.38 15.04 -17.03
N VAL A 149 1.55 16.15 -17.75
CA VAL A 149 2.88 16.72 -18.02
C VAL A 149 3.57 17.15 -16.73
N GLN A 150 2.88 17.89 -15.85
CA GLN A 150 3.43 18.28 -14.54
C GLN A 150 3.74 17.06 -13.67
N TRP A 151 2.87 16.05 -13.69
CA TRP A 151 3.11 14.80 -12.96
C TRP A 151 4.36 14.07 -13.47
N LEU A 152 4.48 13.92 -14.79
CA LEU A 152 5.61 13.26 -15.43
C LEU A 152 6.91 14.03 -15.18
N ASP A 153 6.89 15.36 -15.24
CA ASP A 153 8.03 16.21 -14.93
C ASP A 153 8.52 15.96 -13.48
N ALA A 154 7.61 16.03 -12.51
CA ALA A 154 7.92 15.81 -11.09
C ALA A 154 8.46 14.40 -10.78
N VAL A 155 8.07 13.35 -11.51
CA VAL A 155 8.61 11.99 -11.29
C VAL A 155 9.80 11.66 -12.19
N SER A 156 10.07 12.47 -13.23
CA SER A 156 11.18 12.25 -14.17
C SER A 156 12.56 12.39 -13.51
N GLN A 157 12.63 13.13 -12.40
CA GLN A 157 13.86 13.29 -11.61
C GLN A 157 14.37 11.99 -10.96
N PHE A 158 13.52 10.96 -10.81
CA PHE A 158 13.89 9.65 -10.28
C PHE A 158 14.48 8.76 -11.39
N THR A 159 15.56 9.23 -11.99
CA THR A 159 16.16 8.69 -13.22
C THR A 159 16.56 7.22 -13.12
N LYS A 160 17.14 6.78 -11.99
CA LYS A 160 17.56 5.38 -11.81
C LYS A 160 16.36 4.45 -11.57
N VAL A 161 15.27 4.99 -11.03
CA VAL A 161 14.00 4.24 -10.94
C VAL A 161 13.42 3.99 -12.33
N ILE A 162 13.48 5.00 -13.20
CA ILE A 162 13.04 4.86 -14.60
C ILE A 162 13.91 3.85 -15.34
N GLU A 163 15.23 3.87 -15.12
CA GLU A 163 16.15 2.88 -15.68
C GLU A 163 15.81 1.45 -15.24
N LEU A 164 15.61 1.23 -13.94
CA LEU A 164 15.19 -0.08 -13.41
C LEU A 164 13.89 -0.55 -14.06
N LYS A 165 12.90 0.35 -14.22
CA LYS A 165 11.63 0.01 -14.87
C LYS A 165 11.82 -0.44 -16.32
N LYS A 166 12.69 0.24 -17.07
CA LYS A 166 13.03 -0.16 -18.45
C LYS A 166 13.69 -1.54 -18.48
N GLN A 167 14.64 -1.79 -17.58
CA GLN A 167 15.30 -3.10 -17.47
C GLN A 167 14.29 -4.22 -17.18
N ILE A 168 13.35 -4.00 -16.25
CA ILE A 168 12.28 -4.97 -15.93
C ILE A 168 11.36 -5.17 -17.15
N GLU A 169 11.01 -4.11 -17.87
CA GLU A 169 10.14 -4.20 -19.04
C GLU A 169 10.79 -4.98 -20.19
N GLU A 170 12.10 -4.81 -20.40
CA GLU A 170 12.89 -5.51 -21.41
C GLU A 170 13.16 -6.98 -21.06
N HIS A 171 13.62 -7.24 -19.83
CA HIS A 171 14.11 -8.56 -19.42
C HIS A 171 13.03 -9.43 -18.78
N LYS A 172 11.90 -8.83 -18.38
CA LYS A 172 10.80 -9.49 -17.65
C LYS A 172 11.26 -10.21 -16.38
N THR A 173 12.30 -9.69 -15.73
CA THR A 173 12.79 -10.16 -14.44
C THR A 173 12.94 -8.99 -13.48
N MET A 174 12.70 -9.24 -12.19
CA MET A 174 12.91 -8.25 -11.12
C MET A 174 13.87 -8.80 -10.08
N PRO A 175 15.10 -8.27 -9.96
CA PRO A 175 16.01 -8.66 -8.90
C PRO A 175 15.47 -8.15 -7.56
N MET A 176 15.47 -8.98 -6.52
CA MET A 176 15.07 -8.57 -5.18
C MET A 176 16.29 -8.36 -4.27
N PRO A 177 16.21 -7.44 -3.28
CA PRO A 177 17.29 -7.18 -2.32
C PRO A 177 17.81 -8.40 -1.56
N TYR A 178 17.02 -9.46 -1.47
CA TYR A 178 17.32 -10.69 -0.75
C TYR A 178 17.84 -11.82 -1.66
N GLY A 179 18.29 -11.49 -2.88
CA GLY A 179 19.01 -12.41 -3.78
C GLY A 179 18.13 -13.38 -4.57
N ILE A 180 16.82 -13.12 -4.64
CA ILE A 180 15.89 -13.88 -5.50
C ILE A 180 15.48 -12.99 -6.66
N GLU A 181 15.44 -13.55 -7.86
CA GLU A 181 14.83 -12.90 -9.03
C GLU A 181 13.38 -13.36 -9.18
N HIS A 182 12.49 -12.42 -9.45
CA HIS A 182 11.08 -12.69 -9.74
C HIS A 182 10.85 -12.64 -11.24
N ASP A 183 10.11 -13.63 -11.74
CA ASP A 183 9.60 -13.65 -13.11
C ASP A 183 8.41 -12.68 -13.24
N MET A 184 8.59 -11.70 -14.11
CA MET A 184 7.61 -10.64 -14.40
C MET A 184 6.90 -10.85 -15.74
N SER A 185 7.12 -11.98 -16.43
CA SER A 185 6.52 -12.26 -17.74
C SER A 185 4.99 -12.32 -17.75
N ALA A 186 4.39 -12.59 -16.58
CA ALA A 186 2.95 -12.68 -16.40
C ALA A 186 2.28 -11.35 -16.00
N PHE A 187 3.00 -10.23 -16.04
CA PHE A 187 2.54 -8.89 -15.63
C PHE A 187 2.58 -7.88 -16.79
#